data_AF-A0A2M6ZM78-F1
#
_entry.id   AF-A0A2M6ZM78-F1
#
_cell.length_a   1.000
_cell.length_b   1.000
_cell.length_c   1.000
_cell.angle_alpha   90.00
_cell.angle_beta   90.00
_cell.angle_gamma   90.00
#
_symmetry.space_group_name_H-M   'P 1'
#
loop_
_entity.id
_entity.type
_entity.pdbx_description
1 polymer ?
#
loop_
_entity_poly.entity_id
_entity_poly.type
_entity_poly.pdbx_seq_one_letter_code
_entity_poly.pdbx_strand_id
1 'polypeptide(L)'
;MISGILLIDKPEGVTSFEVVRRARRALGIRKIGHLGTLDPMATGLLPLCLLEATKLAPYLMPEAKVYRARVRLGVATDTQDATGAVVARCEALPAPEQVYRAAAAL
;
A
#
# COMPACT_ATOMS: atom_id res chain seq x y z
N MET A 1 19.49 -8.32 -21.24
CA MET A 1 18.63 -7.49 -20.36
C MET A 1 18.14 -8.36 -19.21
N ILE A 2 18.06 -7.80 -18.00
CA ILE A 2 17.71 -8.55 -16.78
C ILE A 2 16.20 -8.55 -16.58
N SER A 3 15.59 -9.73 -16.58
CA SER A 3 14.23 -9.95 -16.05
C SER A 3 14.35 -10.29 -14.57
N GLY A 4 13.51 -9.69 -13.74
CA GLY A 4 13.57 -9.92 -12.30
C GLY A 4 12.55 -9.12 -11.51
N ILE A 5 12.64 -9.23 -10.18
CA ILE A 5 11.81 -8.48 -9.24
C ILE A 5 12.71 -7.48 -8.52
N LEU A 6 12.33 -6.21 -8.57
CA LEU A 6 12.97 -5.12 -7.84
C LEU A 6 12.11 -4.76 -6.65
N LEU A 7 12.66 -4.92 -5.44
CA LEU A 7 11.98 -4.57 -4.20
C LEU A 7 12.24 -3.11 -3.88
N ILE A 8 11.20 -2.28 -3.95
CA ILE A 8 11.29 -0.86 -3.61
C ILE A 8 10.66 -0.62 -2.25
N ASP A 9 11.35 0.12 -1.38
CA ASP A 9 10.71 0.78 -0.25
C ASP A 9 10.08 2.09 -0.74
N LYS A 10 8.77 2.10 -0.92
CA LYS A 10 8.02 3.26 -1.43
C LYS A 10 8.00 4.34 -0.34
N PRO A 11 8.46 5.57 -0.62
CA PRO A 11 8.31 6.68 0.32
C PRO A 11 6.87 7.17 0.38
N GLU A 12 6.57 7.91 1.45
CA GLU A 12 5.31 8.63 1.61
C GLU A 12 5.17 9.75 0.55
N GLY A 13 3.93 10.10 0.20
CA GLY A 13 3.60 11.18 -0.71
C GLY A 13 3.74 10.84 -2.20
N VAL A 14 4.25 9.66 -2.53
CA VAL A 14 4.48 9.22 -3.92
C VAL A 14 3.50 8.11 -4.29
N THR A 15 2.90 8.20 -5.48
CA THR A 15 2.02 7.13 -5.99
C THR A 15 2.81 5.90 -6.41
N SER A 16 2.21 4.72 -6.32
CA SER A 16 2.84 3.48 -6.83
C SER A 16 3.23 3.57 -8.31
N PHE A 17 2.43 4.26 -9.12
CA PHE A 17 2.72 4.46 -10.54
C PHE A 17 3.91 5.42 -10.77
N GLU A 18 4.09 6.43 -9.91
CA GLU A 18 5.25 7.31 -10.02
C GLU A 18 6.56 6.56 -9.73
N VAL A 19 6.56 5.61 -8.79
CA VAL A 19 7.70 4.70 -8.58
C VAL A 19 8.00 3.91 -9.85
N VAL A 20 6.98 3.36 -10.52
CA VAL A 20 7.15 2.67 -11.82
C VAL A 20 7.76 3.62 -12.86
N ARG A 21 7.28 4.87 -12.98
CA ARG A 21 7.83 5.86 -13.92
C ARG A 21 9.31 6.16 -13.63
N ARG A 22 9.68 6.33 -12.37
CA ARG A 22 11.08 6.56 -11.95
C ARG A 22 11.95 5.35 -12.30
N ALA A 23 11.50 4.13 -12.02
CA ALA A 23 12.21 2.90 -12.37
C ALA A 23 12.38 2.72 -13.89
N ARG A 24 11.35 3.02 -14.69
CA ARG A 24 11.44 2.98 -16.16
C ARG A 24 12.52 3.91 -16.68
N ARG A 25 12.60 5.13 -16.13
CA ARG A 25 13.63 6.12 -16.50
C ARG A 25 15.03 5.67 -16.06
N ALA A 26 15.17 5.22 -14.82
CA ALA A 26 16.47 4.83 -14.26
C ALA A 26 17.07 3.60 -14.95
N LEU A 27 16.23 2.63 -15.34
CA LEU A 27 16.67 1.36 -15.92
C LEU A 27 16.64 1.33 -17.45
N GLY A 28 16.02 2.33 -18.10
CA GLY A 28 15.79 2.30 -19.55
C GLY A 28 14.82 1.19 -20.00
N ILE A 29 14.01 0.64 -19.08
CA ILE A 29 13.09 -0.49 -19.34
C ILE A 29 11.66 0.04 -19.44
N ARG A 30 10.94 -0.30 -20.52
CA ARG A 30 9.53 0.09 -20.69
C ARG A 30 8.55 -0.84 -19.98
N LYS A 31 8.78 -2.16 -20.05
CA LYS A 31 7.90 -3.19 -19.48
C LYS A 31 8.21 -3.39 -18.00
N ILE A 32 7.51 -2.64 -17.15
CA ILE A 32 7.54 -2.74 -15.69
C ILE A 32 6.10 -2.67 -15.17
N GLY A 33 5.75 -3.55 -14.23
CA GLY A 33 4.50 -3.52 -13.46
C GLY A 33 4.79 -3.73 -11.96
N HIS A 34 3.88 -3.31 -11.08
CA HIS A 34 4.00 -3.52 -9.63
C HIS A 34 3.04 -4.61 -9.13
N LEU A 35 3.34 -5.24 -7.99
CA LEU A 35 2.58 -6.38 -7.43
C LEU A 35 1.60 -5.99 -6.31
N GLY A 36 0.84 -4.93 -6.56
CA GLY A 36 -0.11 -4.35 -5.60
C GLY A 36 0.11 -2.85 -5.42
N THR A 37 -0.98 -2.10 -5.33
CA THR A 37 -0.93 -0.64 -5.16
C THR A 37 -0.80 -0.32 -3.68
N LEU A 38 0.10 0.61 -3.35
CA LEU A 38 0.13 1.32 -2.08
C LEU A 38 -0.39 2.74 -2.29
N ASP A 39 -1.24 3.21 -1.36
CA ASP A 39 -1.73 4.58 -1.32
C ASP A 39 -0.57 5.58 -1.20
N PRO A 40 -0.76 6.84 -1.63
CA PRO A 40 0.28 7.86 -1.52
C PRO A 40 0.81 8.02 -0.10
N MET A 41 -0.06 8.00 0.91
CA MET A 41 0.33 8.13 2.32
C MET A 41 1.03 6.89 2.90
N ALA A 42 0.85 5.71 2.29
CA ALA A 42 1.47 4.49 2.78
C ALA A 42 2.96 4.45 2.40
N THR A 43 3.79 3.80 3.24
CA THR A 43 5.19 3.50 2.93
C THR A 43 5.42 2.00 2.92
N GLY A 44 6.59 1.56 2.46
CA GLY A 44 7.01 0.16 2.55
C GLY A 44 7.07 -0.55 1.21
N LEU A 45 7.05 -1.88 1.26
CA LEU A 45 7.42 -2.74 0.14
C LEU A 45 6.46 -2.62 -1.06
N LEU A 46 7.00 -2.15 -2.19
CA LEU A 46 6.37 -2.14 -3.51
C LEU A 46 7.23 -2.95 -4.49
N PRO A 47 6.93 -4.25 -4.68
CA PRO A 47 7.67 -5.07 -5.63
C PRO A 47 7.35 -4.67 -7.07
N LEU A 48 8.39 -4.50 -7.89
CA LEU A 48 8.29 -4.23 -9.32
C LEU A 48 8.79 -5.43 -10.13
N CYS A 49 7.94 -5.95 -11.01
CA CYS A 49 8.33 -6.96 -11.99
C CYS A 49 8.87 -6.29 -13.25
N LEU A 50 10.08 -6.70 -13.66
CA LEU A 50 10.78 -6.19 -14.85
C LEU A 50 10.70 -7.20 -16.00
N LEU A 51 10.39 -6.71 -17.21
CA LEU A 51 10.40 -7.49 -18.45
C LEU A 51 9.57 -8.78 -18.33
N GLU A 52 10.18 -9.96 -18.45
CA GLU A 52 9.46 -11.23 -18.44
C GLU A 52 8.94 -11.60 -17.05
N ALA A 53 9.50 -11.04 -15.98
CA ALA A 53 9.00 -11.27 -14.62
C ALA A 53 7.57 -10.72 -14.42
N THR A 54 7.06 -9.84 -15.30
CA THR A 54 5.66 -9.40 -15.21
C THR A 54 4.67 -10.54 -15.40
N LYS A 55 5.09 -11.64 -16.04
CA LYS A 55 4.30 -12.87 -16.18
C LYS A 55 4.07 -13.58 -14.84
N LEU A 56 4.85 -13.26 -13.81
CA LEU A 56 4.69 -13.82 -12.47
C LEU A 56 3.59 -13.14 -11.65
N ALA A 57 3.05 -12.01 -12.12
CA ALA A 57 2.06 -11.23 -11.37
C ALA A 57 0.81 -12.05 -10.95
N PRO A 58 0.22 -12.92 -11.78
CA PRO A 58 -0.93 -13.73 -11.37
C PRO A 58 -0.64 -14.67 -10.18
N TYR A 59 0.63 -15.06 -9.99
CA TYR A 59 1.05 -15.95 -8.91
C TYR A 59 1.44 -15.18 -7.64
N LEU A 60 2.00 -13.98 -7.79
CA LEU A 60 2.53 -13.20 -6.67
C LEU A 60 1.55 -12.17 -6.10
N MET A 61 0.56 -11.71 -6.89
CA MET A 61 -0.45 -10.78 -6.38
C MET A 61 -1.36 -11.37 -5.29
N PRO A 62 -1.77 -12.65 -5.35
CA PRO A 62 -2.63 -13.26 -4.33
C PRO A 62 -1.93 -13.57 -3.00
N GLU A 63 -0.60 -13.50 -2.97
CA GLU A 63 0.19 -13.79 -1.76
C GLU A 63 -0.20 -12.87 -0.60
N ALA A 64 -0.10 -13.41 0.62
CA ALA A 64 -0.42 -12.68 1.82
C ALA A 64 0.48 -11.45 1.99
N LYS A 65 -0.10 -10.35 2.49
CA LYS A 65 0.59 -9.09 2.75
C LYS A 65 0.41 -8.71 4.20
N VAL A 66 1.48 -8.22 4.82
CA VAL A 66 1.48 -7.78 6.22
C VAL A 66 1.64 -6.27 6.25
N TYR A 67 0.76 -5.62 7.02
CA TYR A 67 0.74 -4.17 7.17
C TYR A 67 0.87 -3.79 8.64
N ARG A 68 1.47 -2.64 8.90
CA ARG A 68 1.44 -1.98 10.19
C ARG A 68 0.74 -0.64 10.03
N ALA A 69 -0.39 -0.47 10.70
CA ALA A 69 -1.21 0.74 10.62
C ALA A 69 -1.44 1.34 12.02
N ARG A 70 -1.80 2.62 12.04
CA ARG A 70 -2.36 3.30 13.21
C ARG A 70 -3.74 3.81 12.84
N VAL A 71 -4.72 3.52 13.67
CA VAL A 71 -6.11 3.94 13.46
C VAL A 71 -6.47 4.98 14.52
N ARG A 72 -7.20 6.03 14.12
CA ARG A 72 -7.76 7.01 15.04
C ARG A 72 -9.24 6.72 15.26
N LEU A 73 -9.60 6.30 16.47
CA LEU A 73 -11.00 6.10 16.85
C LEU A 73 -11.73 7.44 17.06
N GLY A 74 -13.04 7.46 16.80
CA GLY A 74 -13.89 8.64 17.00
C GLY A 74 -13.90 9.65 15.85
N VAL A 75 -13.22 9.37 14.74
CA VAL A 75 -13.23 10.23 13.53
C VAL A 75 -13.42 9.36 12.30
N ALA A 76 -14.32 9.76 11.42
CA ALA A 76 -14.45 9.18 10.08
C ALA A 76 -14.11 10.24 9.03
N THR A 77 -13.38 9.83 7.99
CA THR A 77 -13.04 10.63 6.82
C THR A 77 -13.65 10.02 5.56
N ASP A 78 -13.86 10.84 4.53
CA ASP A 78 -14.39 10.40 3.23
C ASP A 78 -13.46 9.42 2.48
N THR A 79 -12.15 9.54 2.66
CA THR A 79 -11.14 8.63 2.10
C THR A 79 -10.83 7.44 3.01
N GLN A 80 -11.43 7.37 4.20
CA GLN A 80 -11.18 6.35 5.23
C GLN A 80 -9.72 6.31 5.75
N ASP A 81 -8.96 7.38 5.49
CA ASP A 81 -7.59 7.55 5.96
C ASP A 81 -7.33 8.97 6.48
N ALA A 82 -6.07 9.27 6.83
CA ALA A 82 -5.69 10.55 7.41
C ALA A 82 -5.66 11.73 6.41
N THR A 83 -5.82 11.48 5.12
CA THR A 83 -5.71 12.50 4.05
C THR A 83 -7.05 13.11 3.64
N GLY A 84 -8.16 12.45 3.98
CA GLY A 84 -9.52 12.88 3.63
C GLY A 84 -10.09 13.97 4.52
N ALA A 85 -11.24 14.50 4.09
CA ALA A 85 -12.04 15.43 4.88
C ALA A 85 -12.82 14.69 5.97
N VAL A 86 -12.90 15.26 7.16
CA VAL A 86 -13.70 14.68 8.26
C VAL A 86 -15.18 14.77 7.94
N VAL A 87 -15.86 13.63 7.92
CA VAL A 87 -17.30 13.53 7.65
C VAL A 87 -18.12 13.19 8.90
N ALA A 88 -17.51 12.63 9.94
CA ALA A 88 -18.18 12.38 11.22
C ALA A 88 -17.19 12.37 12.40
N ARG A 89 -17.72 12.68 13.60
CA ARG A 89 -16.99 12.63 14.87
C ARG A 89 -17.84 11.97 15.95
N CYS A 90 -17.20 11.22 16.84
CA CYS A 90 -17.81 10.64 18.04
C CYS A 90 -16.84 10.80 19.22
N GLU A 91 -17.30 11.44 20.28
CA GLU A 91 -16.51 11.63 21.51
C GLU A 91 -16.57 10.42 22.45
N ALA A 92 -17.66 9.65 22.38
CA ALA A 92 -17.79 8.41 23.13
C ALA A 92 -16.94 7.31 22.48
N LEU A 93 -15.75 7.08 23.03
CA LEU A 93 -14.83 6.05 22.56
C LEU A 93 -15.09 4.71 23.27
N PRO A 94 -14.93 3.56 22.58
CA PRO A 94 -15.00 2.26 23.21
C PRO A 94 -13.86 2.07 24.22
N ALA A 95 -14.11 1.25 25.24
CA ALA A 95 -13.05 0.80 26.13
C ALA A 95 -12.00 -0.02 25.34
N PRO A 96 -10.71 0.00 25.71
CA PRO A 96 -9.65 -0.71 24.99
C PRO A 96 -9.95 -2.20 24.76
N GLU A 97 -10.58 -2.87 25.72
CA GLU A 97 -10.95 -4.28 25.60
C GLU A 97 -11.96 -4.55 24.48
N GLN A 98 -12.90 -3.63 24.26
CA GLN A 98 -13.87 -3.74 23.16
C GLN A 98 -13.17 -3.59 21.81
N VAL A 99 -12.14 -2.72 21.73
CA VAL A 99 -11.32 -2.53 20.54
C VAL A 99 -10.53 -3.81 20.21
N TYR A 100 -9.83 -4.39 21.19
CA TYR A 100 -9.05 -5.60 20.97
C TYR A 100 -9.92 -6.79 20.58
N ARG A 101 -11.10 -6.94 21.20
CA ARG A 101 -12.06 -7.98 20.82
C ARG A 101 -12.53 -7.83 19.38
N ALA A 102 -12.86 -6.61 18.96
CA ALA A 102 -13.30 -6.34 17.60
C ALA A 102 -12.17 -6.61 16.58
N ALA A 103 -10.93 -6.20 16.90
CA ALA A 103 -9.77 -6.41 16.05
C ALA A 103 -9.40 -7.91 15.91
N ALA A 104 -9.58 -8.70 16.96
CA ALA A 104 -9.28 -10.14 16.95
C ALA A 104 -10.32 -10.99 16.20
N ALA A 105 -11.46 -10.41 15.83
CA ALA A 105 -12.52 -11.08 15.07
C ALA A 105 -12.38 -10.90 13.54
N LEU A 106 -11.36 -10.17 13.08
CA LEU A 106 -11.01 -9.94 11.67
C LEU A 106 -10.01 -10.99 11.17
#